data_AF-B0DGY5-F1
#
_entry.id   AF-B0DGY5-F1
#
_cell.length_a   1.000
_cell.length_b   1.000
_cell.length_c   1.000
_cell.angle_alpha   90.00
_cell.angle_beta   90.00
_cell.angle_gamma   90.00
#
_symmetry.space_group_name_H-M   'P 1'
#
loop_
_entity.id
_entity.type
_entity.pdbx_description
1 polymer ?
#
loop_
_entity_poly.entity_id
_entity_poly.type
_entity_poly.pdbx_seq_one_letter_code
_entity_poly.pdbx_strand_id
1 'polypeptide(L)'
;MQRMVPITRKLSTGRPSHHIPAIPIFITAWRISLVWHNILVLPTVLAVYCYRDVWPLANYGKTPIDVKGGKLLWAKLAILTITADSMENPSPEQTCCLMPMMFYSFVDPIIGIAAKVPHLSYNDLPPQPYCDRSKHLIKCGFRIGCMVFDGTFRDLISFPAC
;
A
#
# COMPACT_ATOMS: atom_id res chain seq x y z
N MET A 1 64.21 0.83 13.68
CA MET A 1 63.95 -0.42 12.94
C MET A 1 62.57 -0.94 13.32
N GLN A 2 61.54 -0.56 12.55
CA GLN A 2 60.16 -1.01 12.80
C GLN A 2 59.96 -2.38 12.15
N ARG A 3 59.67 -3.39 12.98
CA ARG A 3 59.50 -4.78 12.57
C ARG A 3 58.07 -4.94 12.02
N MET A 4 57.98 -5.13 10.70
CA MET A 4 56.76 -5.42 9.95
C MET A 4 56.19 -6.78 10.39
N VAL A 5 55.01 -6.78 11.03
CA VAL A 5 54.28 -8.01 11.39
C VAL A 5 53.25 -8.27 10.28
N PRO A 6 53.36 -9.37 9.52
CA PRO A 6 52.34 -9.71 8.52
C PRO A 6 51.13 -10.31 9.24
N ILE A 7 50.06 -9.53 9.40
CA ILE A 7 48.76 -10.06 9.82
C ILE A 7 48.12 -10.71 8.59
N THR A 8 48.30 -12.02 8.48
CA THR A 8 47.61 -12.88 7.52
C THR A 8 46.09 -12.73 7.73
N ARG A 9 45.41 -12.05 6.82
CA ARG A 9 43.94 -12.06 6.75
C ARG A 9 43.49 -13.50 6.49
N LYS A 10 43.02 -14.19 7.52
CA LYS A 10 42.23 -15.40 7.34
C LYS A 10 40.96 -15.00 6.58
N LEU A 11 40.86 -15.41 5.31
CA LEU A 11 39.57 -15.56 4.63
C LEU A 11 38.79 -16.61 5.43
N SER A 12 37.91 -16.15 6.32
CA SER A 12 36.86 -17.00 6.88
C SER A 12 35.75 -17.10 5.84
N THR A 13 35.80 -18.16 5.05
CA THR A 13 34.66 -18.70 4.30
C THR A 13 33.65 -19.24 5.31
N GLY A 14 32.95 -18.33 5.99
CA GLY A 14 31.88 -18.64 6.91
C GLY A 14 30.53 -18.43 6.26
N ARG A 15 30.08 -19.37 5.43
CA ARG A 15 28.65 -19.54 5.15
C ARG A 15 28.15 -20.65 6.08
N PRO A 16 27.32 -20.33 7.09
CA PRO A 16 26.24 -21.26 7.41
C PRO A 16 24.90 -20.58 7.71
N SER A 17 23.86 -21.27 7.24
CA SER A 17 22.46 -21.24 7.68
C SER A 17 21.66 -19.95 7.49
N HIS A 18 20.97 -19.91 6.35
CA HIS A 18 19.71 -19.20 6.15
C HIS A 18 18.70 -19.54 7.27
N HIS A 19 18.74 -18.85 8.40
CA HIS A 19 17.56 -18.65 9.23
C HIS A 19 16.85 -17.39 8.74
N ILE A 20 16.19 -17.56 7.60
CA ILE A 20 15.03 -16.74 7.24
C ILE A 20 14.09 -16.87 8.44
N PRO A 21 13.65 -15.79 9.12
CA PRO A 21 12.64 -15.93 10.16
C PRO A 21 11.47 -16.65 9.49
N ALA A 22 11.16 -17.85 9.98
CA ALA A 22 10.10 -18.67 9.46
C ALA A 22 8.78 -17.97 9.82
N ILE A 23 8.44 -16.92 9.06
CA ILE A 23 7.06 -16.57 8.83
C ILE A 23 6.46 -17.90 8.37
N PRO A 24 5.48 -18.47 9.11
CA PRO A 24 4.96 -19.79 8.78
C PRO A 24 4.58 -19.74 7.31
N ILE A 25 5.22 -20.59 6.51
CA ILE A 25 5.11 -20.61 5.04
C ILE A 25 3.63 -20.72 4.62
N PHE A 26 2.83 -21.28 5.52
CA PHE A 26 1.38 -21.30 5.48
C PHE A 26 0.78 -19.88 5.42
N ILE A 27 1.12 -18.95 6.31
CA ILE A 27 0.54 -17.59 6.31
C ILE A 27 0.92 -16.82 5.04
N THR A 28 2.14 -16.99 4.51
CA THR A 28 2.57 -16.31 3.27
C THR A 28 1.93 -16.91 2.03
N ALA A 29 1.82 -18.25 1.92
CA ALA A 29 1.17 -18.90 0.79
C ALA A 29 -0.33 -18.56 0.70
N TRP A 30 -1.02 -18.52 1.85
CA TRP A 30 -2.43 -18.16 1.91
C TRP A 30 -2.65 -16.68 1.57
N ARG A 31 -1.76 -15.79 2.02
CA ARG A 31 -1.78 -14.37 1.64
C ARG A 31 -1.62 -14.19 0.14
N ILE A 32 -0.66 -14.86 -0.48
CA ILE A 32 -0.44 -14.80 -1.92
C ILE A 32 -1.68 -15.31 -2.65
N SER A 33 -2.21 -16.47 -2.28
CA SER A 33 -3.42 -17.04 -2.89
C SER A 33 -4.64 -16.11 -2.77
N LEU A 34 -4.83 -15.47 -1.62
CA LEU A 34 -5.92 -14.48 -1.39
C LEU A 34 -5.77 -13.25 -2.28
N VAL A 35 -4.55 -12.75 -2.46
CA VAL A 35 -4.28 -11.60 -3.34
C VAL A 35 -4.60 -11.95 -4.79
N TRP A 36 -4.13 -13.09 -5.30
CA TRP A 36 -4.47 -13.53 -6.66
C TRP A 36 -5.96 -13.78 -6.84
N HIS A 37 -6.64 -14.37 -5.84
CA HIS A 37 -8.08 -14.54 -5.88
C HIS A 37 -8.82 -13.21 -5.96
N ASN A 38 -8.46 -12.21 -5.15
CA ASN A 38 -9.08 -10.89 -5.21
C ASN A 38 -8.80 -10.18 -6.55
N ILE A 39 -7.56 -10.25 -7.04
CA ILE A 39 -7.15 -9.70 -8.34
C ILE A 39 -7.95 -10.32 -9.50
N LEU A 40 -8.39 -11.57 -9.39
CA LEU A 40 -9.19 -12.23 -10.44
C LEU A 40 -10.71 -12.07 -10.21
N VAL A 41 -11.19 -12.23 -8.99
CA VAL A 41 -12.62 -12.20 -8.65
C VAL A 41 -13.21 -10.80 -8.79
N LEU A 42 -12.53 -9.76 -8.30
CA LEU A 42 -13.05 -8.39 -8.37
C LEU A 42 -13.30 -7.92 -9.81
N PRO A 43 -12.33 -8.02 -10.75
CA PRO A 43 -12.57 -7.59 -12.12
C PRO A 43 -13.49 -8.51 -12.91
N THR A 44 -13.53 -9.82 -12.62
CA THR A 44 -14.49 -10.73 -13.28
C THR A 44 -15.92 -10.40 -12.90
N VAL A 45 -16.18 -10.15 -11.61
CA VAL A 45 -17.48 -9.69 -11.14
C VAL A 45 -17.81 -8.32 -11.75
N LEU A 46 -16.84 -7.40 -11.84
CA LEU A 46 -17.02 -6.08 -12.46
C LEU A 46 -17.40 -6.19 -13.94
N ALA A 47 -16.71 -7.05 -14.70
CA ALA A 47 -17.00 -7.27 -16.11
C ALA A 47 -18.41 -7.85 -16.32
N VAL A 48 -18.83 -8.79 -15.47
CA VAL A 48 -20.19 -9.35 -15.51
C VAL A 48 -21.25 -8.29 -15.21
N TYR A 49 -21.04 -7.44 -14.20
CA TYR A 49 -21.94 -6.32 -13.88
C TYR A 49 -21.98 -5.26 -14.99
N CYS A 50 -20.83 -4.88 -15.55
CA CYS A 50 -20.76 -3.95 -16.69
C CYS A 50 -21.49 -4.50 -17.92
N TYR A 51 -21.29 -5.78 -18.25
CA TYR A 51 -21.96 -6.42 -19.37
C TYR A 51 -23.48 -6.51 -19.16
N ARG A 52 -23.94 -6.81 -17.95
CA ARG A 52 -25.38 -6.96 -17.68
C ARG A 52 -26.09 -5.62 -17.59
N ASP A 53 -25.49 -4.65 -16.92
CA ASP A 53 -26.18 -3.45 -16.46
C ASP A 53 -25.77 -2.18 -17.25
N VAL A 54 -24.54 -2.09 -17.77
CA VAL A 54 -24.07 -0.91 -18.55
C VAL A 54 -24.27 -1.09 -20.06
N TRP A 55 -24.05 -2.30 -20.59
CA TRP A 55 -24.22 -2.62 -22.01
C TRP A 55 -25.62 -2.33 -22.59
N PRO A 56 -26.74 -2.63 -21.91
CA PRO A 56 -28.06 -2.32 -22.45
C PRO A 56 -28.38 -0.83 -22.44
N LEU A 57 -27.75 -0.01 -21.57
CA LEU A 57 -27.91 1.46 -21.61
C LEU A 57 -27.23 2.09 -22.83
N ALA A 58 -26.14 1.50 -23.31
CA ALA A 58 -25.43 1.98 -24.50
C ALA A 58 -26.18 1.66 -25.82
N ASN A 59 -27.08 0.67 -25.79
CA ASN A 59 -27.85 0.25 -26.96
C ASN A 59 -29.29 0.76 -26.84
N TYR A 60 -29.65 1.74 -27.68
CA TYR A 60 -30.98 2.33 -27.78
C TYR A 60 -32.07 1.26 -27.94
N GLY A 61 -32.69 0.84 -26.83
CA GLY A 61 -33.86 -0.04 -26.84
C GLY A 61 -33.82 -1.24 -25.89
N LYS A 62 -32.76 -1.47 -25.12
CA LYS A 62 -32.72 -2.57 -24.14
C LYS A 62 -32.95 -2.05 -22.72
N THR A 63 -33.91 -2.64 -22.02
CA THR A 63 -34.12 -2.36 -20.60
C THR A 63 -33.20 -3.24 -19.75
N PRO A 64 -32.46 -2.70 -18.78
CA PRO A 64 -31.70 -3.51 -17.85
C PRO A 64 -32.66 -4.38 -17.03
N ILE A 65 -32.21 -5.56 -16.60
CA ILE A 65 -33.09 -6.50 -15.88
C ILE A 65 -33.39 -6.04 -14.44
N ASP A 66 -32.52 -5.19 -13.89
CA ASP A 66 -32.55 -4.73 -12.49
C ASP A 66 -32.93 -3.23 -12.37
N VAL A 67 -33.94 -2.79 -13.14
CA VAL A 67 -34.44 -1.39 -13.16
C VAL A 67 -34.95 -0.94 -11.79
N LYS A 68 -35.41 -1.86 -10.94
CA LYS A 68 -36.03 -1.53 -9.65
C LYS A 68 -35.03 -0.99 -8.62
N GLY A 69 -33.73 -1.24 -8.81
CA GLY A 69 -32.67 -0.82 -7.89
C GLY A 69 -32.00 0.53 -8.22
N GLY A 70 -32.11 1.03 -9.45
CA GLY A 70 -31.61 2.33 -9.94
C GLY A 70 -30.33 2.84 -9.24
N LYS A 71 -30.50 3.65 -8.20
CA LYS A 71 -29.42 4.29 -7.42
C LYS A 71 -28.50 3.29 -6.69
N LEU A 72 -29.06 2.19 -6.18
CA LEU A 72 -28.31 1.15 -5.46
C LEU A 72 -27.35 0.40 -6.40
N LEU A 73 -27.68 0.32 -7.68
CA LEU A 73 -26.88 -0.37 -8.69
C LEU A 73 -25.60 0.42 -8.98
N TRP A 74 -25.73 1.74 -9.18
CA TRP A 74 -24.58 2.64 -9.34
C TRP A 74 -23.68 2.69 -8.10
N ALA A 75 -24.24 2.60 -6.90
CA ALA A 75 -23.46 2.50 -5.67
C ALA A 75 -22.62 1.22 -5.61
N LYS A 76 -23.19 0.06 -5.99
CA LYS A 76 -22.45 -1.21 -6.07
C LYS A 76 -21.32 -1.14 -7.08
N LEU A 77 -21.58 -0.56 -8.26
CA LEU A 77 -20.57 -0.41 -9.30
C LEU A 77 -19.43 0.52 -8.85
N ALA A 78 -19.76 1.65 -8.21
CA ALA A 78 -18.77 2.60 -7.69
C ALA A 78 -17.87 1.95 -6.61
N ILE A 79 -18.45 1.22 -5.67
CA ILE A 79 -17.70 0.50 -4.62
C ILE A 79 -16.78 -0.56 -5.24
N LEU A 80 -17.26 -1.29 -6.25
CA LEU A 80 -16.47 -2.30 -6.95
C LEU A 80 -15.31 -1.69 -7.76
N THR A 81 -15.52 -0.53 -8.39
CA THR A 81 -14.46 0.18 -9.13
C THR A 81 -13.39 0.75 -8.18
N ILE A 82 -13.79 1.32 -7.04
CA ILE A 82 -12.85 1.90 -6.07
C ILE A 82 -11.99 0.80 -5.42
N THR A 83 -12.58 -0.37 -5.17
CA THR A 83 -11.84 -1.50 -4.59
C THR A 83 -10.91 -2.21 -5.58
N ALA A 84 -11.13 -2.03 -6.88
CA ALA A 84 -10.31 -2.63 -7.94
C ALA A 84 -9.09 -1.76 -8.33
N ASP A 85 -9.09 -0.47 -8.03
CA ASP A 85 -8.00 0.46 -8.37
C ASP A 85 -6.84 0.29 -7.38
N SER A 86 -6.01 -0.74 -7.63
CA SER A 86 -4.81 -1.01 -6.86
C SER A 86 -3.74 0.03 -7.20
N MET A 87 -3.44 0.93 -6.26
CA MET A 87 -2.39 1.94 -6.41
C MET A 87 -1.04 1.28 -6.76
N GLU A 88 -0.30 1.89 -7.68
CA GLU A 88 1.02 1.41 -8.11
C GLU A 88 2.06 1.71 -7.03
N ASN A 89 2.48 0.67 -6.30
CA ASN A 89 3.46 0.69 -5.21
C ASN A 89 3.03 1.47 -3.95
N PRO A 90 2.04 0.98 -3.20
CA PRO A 90 1.62 1.60 -1.93
C PRO A 90 2.68 1.37 -0.85
N SER A 91 2.89 2.34 0.03
CA SER A 91 3.77 2.12 1.18
C SER A 91 3.13 1.09 2.13
N PRO A 92 3.93 0.31 2.88
CA PRO A 92 3.40 -0.76 3.72
C PRO A 92 2.46 -0.24 4.82
N GLU A 93 2.59 1.00 5.27
CA GLU A 93 1.66 1.62 6.22
C GLU A 93 0.31 1.98 5.58
N GLN A 94 0.26 2.27 4.27
CA GLN A 94 -0.97 2.61 3.56
C GLN A 94 -1.82 1.38 3.21
N THR A 95 -1.18 0.22 3.06
CA THR A 95 -1.88 -1.06 2.81
C THR A 95 -2.25 -1.77 4.11
N CYS A 96 -1.86 -1.19 5.25
CA CYS A 96 -2.01 -1.78 6.56
C CYS A 96 -3.47 -1.69 7.02
N CYS A 97 -4.04 -2.81 7.48
CA CYS A 97 -5.29 -2.76 8.22
C CYS A 97 -5.08 -2.16 9.62
N LEU A 98 -6.18 -1.76 10.28
CA LEU A 98 -6.15 -1.07 11.58
C LEU A 98 -5.29 -1.79 12.64
N MET A 99 -5.31 -3.12 12.66
CA MET A 99 -4.60 -3.91 13.68
C MET A 99 -3.07 -3.77 13.58
N PRO A 100 -2.42 -4.05 12.44
CA PRO A 100 -0.98 -3.81 12.30
C PRO A 100 -0.59 -2.32 12.32
N MET A 101 -1.54 -1.39 12.10
CA MET A 101 -1.33 0.06 12.32
C MET A 101 -1.21 0.38 13.81
N MET A 102 -2.09 -0.21 14.63
CA MET A 102 -2.07 -0.04 16.09
C MET A 102 -0.80 -0.63 16.74
N PHE A 103 -0.34 -1.77 16.24
CA PHE A 103 0.83 -2.47 16.80
C PHE A 103 2.13 -2.23 16.02
N TYR A 104 2.12 -1.38 14.98
CA TYR A 104 3.27 -1.13 14.11
C TYR A 104 3.94 -2.39 13.53
N SER A 105 3.18 -3.47 13.34
CA SER A 105 3.72 -4.77 12.92
C SER A 105 4.28 -4.75 11.48
N PHE A 106 4.02 -3.69 10.71
CA PHE A 106 4.63 -3.49 9.40
C PHE A 106 6.12 -3.13 9.48
N VAL A 107 6.63 -2.70 10.64
CA VAL A 107 8.04 -2.33 10.86
C VAL A 107 8.91 -3.56 11.20
N ASP A 108 8.30 -4.64 11.69
CA ASP A 108 8.97 -5.90 12.04
C ASP A 108 9.95 -6.45 10.97
N PRO A 109 9.62 -6.48 9.66
CA PRO A 109 10.58 -6.91 8.63
C PRO A 109 11.83 -6.02 8.57
N ILE A 110 11.70 -4.72 8.84
CA ILE A 110 12.82 -3.76 8.83
C ILE A 110 13.73 -4.01 10.03
N ILE A 111 13.14 -4.24 11.21
CA ILE A 111 13.88 -4.60 12.43
C ILE A 111 14.64 -5.91 12.22
N GLY A 112 14.03 -6.88 11.53
CA GLY A 112 14.67 -8.14 11.18
C GLY A 112 15.87 -7.99 10.23
N ILE A 113 15.84 -7.02 9.31
CA ILE A 113 16.97 -6.70 8.41
C ILE A 113 18.05 -5.92 9.17
N ALA A 114 17.64 -4.90 9.94
CA ALA A 114 18.55 -4.07 10.73
C ALA A 114 19.31 -4.87 11.80
N ALA A 115 18.70 -5.92 12.37
CA ALA A 115 19.37 -6.81 13.31
C ALA A 115 20.51 -7.64 12.67
N LYS A 116 20.48 -7.83 11.35
CA LYS A 116 21.44 -8.69 10.62
C LYS A 116 22.60 -7.91 10.00
N VAL A 117 22.43 -6.61 9.78
CA VAL A 117 23.39 -5.77 9.03
C VAL A 117 23.87 -4.62 9.90
N PRO A 118 25.18 -4.31 9.95
CA PRO A 118 25.71 -3.24 10.79
C PRO A 118 25.30 -1.82 10.34
N HIS A 119 24.88 -1.65 9.09
CA HIS A 119 24.35 -0.41 8.53
C HIS A 119 23.26 -0.73 7.51
N LEU A 120 22.11 -0.08 7.63
CA LEU A 120 21.02 -0.25 6.68
C LEU A 120 21.24 0.66 5.47
N SER A 121 21.29 0.09 4.27
CA SER A 121 21.45 0.87 3.03
C SER A 121 20.15 1.58 2.68
N TYR A 122 20.23 2.77 2.07
CA TYR A 122 19.04 3.56 1.70
C TYR A 122 18.04 2.80 0.82
N ASN A 123 18.54 1.93 -0.04
CA ASN A 123 17.70 1.15 -0.96
C ASN A 123 16.88 0.04 -0.25
N ASP A 124 17.20 -0.27 1.00
CA ASP A 124 16.51 -1.30 1.79
C ASP A 124 15.34 -0.72 2.61
N LEU A 125 15.19 0.62 2.64
CA LEU A 125 14.06 1.26 3.30
C LEU A 125 12.81 1.22 2.43
N PRO A 126 11.62 1.10 3.03
CA PRO A 126 10.37 1.25 2.31
C PRO A 126 10.25 2.67 1.72
N PRO A 127 9.53 2.82 0.60
CA PRO A 127 9.23 4.14 0.05
C PRO A 127 8.41 4.96 1.06
N GLN A 128 8.71 6.25 1.15
CA GLN A 128 7.97 7.17 2.02
C GLN A 128 6.48 7.21 1.67
N PRO A 129 5.59 7.28 2.67
CA PRO A 129 4.17 7.41 2.45
C PRO A 129 3.83 8.71 1.71
N TYR A 130 2.68 8.70 1.04
CA TYR A 130 2.24 9.87 0.27
C TYR A 130 1.99 11.10 1.16
N CYS A 131 1.47 10.92 2.37
CA CYS A 131 1.24 11.98 3.36
C CYS A 131 2.52 12.74 3.73
N ASP A 132 3.60 12.00 4.02
CA ASP A 132 4.83 12.59 4.56
C ASP A 132 5.80 13.06 3.47
N ARG A 133 5.43 12.94 2.20
CA ARG A 133 6.27 13.41 1.11
C ARG A 133 6.43 14.92 1.19
N SER A 134 7.68 15.41 1.15
CA SER A 134 7.99 16.85 1.26
C SER A 134 7.19 17.73 0.29
N LYS A 135 7.00 17.29 -0.96
CA LYS A 135 6.17 17.98 -1.97
C LYS A 135 4.72 18.14 -1.52
N HIS A 136 4.15 17.13 -0.85
CA HIS A 136 2.79 17.15 -0.32
C HIS A 136 2.70 18.09 0.89
N LEU A 137 3.63 17.97 1.83
CA LEU A 137 3.70 18.82 3.03
C LEU A 137 3.91 20.29 2.68
N ILE A 138 4.75 20.61 1.70
CA ILE A 138 4.97 21.98 1.23
C ILE A 138 3.67 22.55 0.65
N LYS A 139 2.96 21.77 -0.17
CA LYS A 139 1.67 22.18 -0.75
C LYS A 139 0.61 22.41 0.34
N CYS A 140 0.52 21.51 1.32
CA CYS A 140 -0.42 21.62 2.43
C CYS A 140 -0.03 22.77 3.38
N GLY A 141 1.25 22.91 3.71
CA GLY A 141 1.78 23.97 4.56
C GLY A 141 1.60 25.36 3.94
N PHE A 142 1.86 25.53 2.63
CA PHE A 142 1.57 26.80 1.95
C PHE A 142 0.07 27.12 1.92
N ARG A 143 -0.80 26.12 1.78
CA ARG A 143 -2.26 26.32 1.84
C ARG A 143 -2.70 26.77 3.24
N ILE A 144 -2.25 26.09 4.29
CA ILE A 144 -2.59 26.41 5.68
C ILE A 144 -2.02 27.79 6.04
N GLY A 145 -0.77 28.07 5.68
CA GLY A 145 -0.15 29.37 5.89
C GLY A 145 -0.94 30.50 5.23
N CYS A 146 -1.30 30.35 3.96
CA CYS A 146 -2.14 31.32 3.24
C CYS A 146 -3.49 31.54 3.94
N MET A 147 -4.19 30.46 4.33
CA MET A 147 -5.50 30.54 5.02
C MET A 147 -5.41 31.17 6.41
N VAL A 148 -4.33 30.91 7.15
CA VAL A 148 -4.09 31.53 8.47
C VAL A 148 -3.81 33.03 8.33
N PHE A 149 -3.06 33.45 7.29
CA PHE A 149 -2.80 34.86 7.02
C PHE A 149 -4.02 35.62 6.49
N ASP A 150 -4.94 34.93 5.80
CA ASP A 150 -6.16 35.52 5.21
C ASP A 150 -7.35 35.56 6.21
N GLY A 151 -7.22 34.93 7.39
CA GLY A 151 -8.24 34.96 8.44
C GLY A 151 -9.44 34.02 8.22
N THR A 152 -9.39 33.15 7.21
CA THR A 152 -10.43 32.19 6.84
C THR A 152 -10.26 30.85 7.60
N PHE A 153 -10.45 30.89 8.92
CA PHE A 153 -10.26 29.72 9.81
C PHE A 153 -11.37 28.65 9.72
N ARG A 154 -12.56 28.99 9.17
CA ARG A 154 -13.74 28.10 9.17
C ARG A 154 -13.61 26.85 8.30
N ASP A 155 -12.65 26.83 7.37
CA ASP A 155 -12.47 25.72 6.43
C ASP A 155 -11.46 24.66 6.89
N LEU A 156 -10.86 24.82 8.08
CA LEU A 156 -9.86 23.91 8.66
C LEU A 156 -10.42 22.56 9.14
N ILE A 157 -11.73 22.35 9.13
CA ILE A 157 -12.33 21.07 9.58
C ILE A 157 -12.32 20.02 8.47
N SER A 158 -12.09 20.44 7.22
CA SER A 158 -11.98 19.54 6.06
C SER A 158 -10.50 19.28 5.73
N PHE A 159 -9.73 18.85 6.73
CA PHE A 159 -8.47 18.18 6.43
C PHE A 159 -8.82 16.83 5.78
N PRO A 160 -8.40 16.54 4.55
CA PRO A 160 -8.28 15.16 4.13
C PRO A 160 -7.19 14.58 5.01
N ALA A 161 -7.60 13.93 6.11
CA ALA A 161 -6.80 12.87 6.68
C ALA A 161 -6.46 11.92 5.51
N CYS A 162 -5.20 11.52 5.41
CA CYS A 162 -4.85 10.42 4.53
C CYS A 162 -5.72 9.19 4.81
#